data_AF-A0A7W0T4X0-F1
#
_entry.id   AF-A0A7W0T4X0-F1
#
_cell.length_a   1.000
_cell.length_b   1.000
_cell.length_c   1.000
_cell.angle_alpha   90.00
_cell.angle_beta   90.00
_cell.angle_gamma   90.00
#
_symmetry.space_group_name_H-M   'P 1'
#
loop_
_entity.id
_entity.type
_entity.pdbx_description
1 polymer ?
#
loop_
_entity_poly.entity_id
_entity_poly.type
_entity_poly.pdbx_seq_one_letter_code
_entity_poly.pdbx_strand_id
1 'polypeptide(L)'
;MLIGVGTSEGGRLWESECKLWRAEHLALASGLLIRGSMKSTLVAVAVLVSGIAGCAAEQVGEAGYGEGLGTPESPVPHDGSYVVTSRINITSEMAQVELAELHAFSQNPARTLLAEAEQAGLPALQQLNSALSPTLRSQLEGWINAEIDKARLAGKTPRQLATELAAIAQTTLTQFTVESSLSITPGKALHMLTQLQFTPMALDISVPIGGLSADILIQQPTADVTEGGKLTLGDQRFGLALGSHAWQGINLASTQLFGSDLHTTLMKAVNCPALAQAVSTKCSGGSCVGNASLVRALCEGSVDALVGELREHVPSFELDVFRFVQGSARLVDNDLDGIADRIVDGTWETETKLAVEVRRAPAMFTATR
;
A
#
# COMPACT_ATOMS: atom_id res chain seq x y z
N MET A 1 10.22 64.40 -16.40
CA MET A 1 10.42 63.43 -15.30
C MET A 1 9.14 62.62 -15.20
N LEU A 2 9.10 61.48 -15.89
CA LEU A 2 7.92 60.64 -16.09
C LEU A 2 8.13 59.33 -15.31
N ILE A 3 7.15 58.97 -14.48
CA ILE A 3 7.13 57.74 -13.69
C ILE A 3 6.34 56.70 -14.49
N GLY A 4 7.00 55.59 -14.83
CA GLY A 4 6.40 54.43 -15.48
C GLY A 4 5.88 53.42 -14.44
N VAL A 5 4.67 52.92 -14.66
CA VAL A 5 4.02 51.85 -13.91
C VAL A 5 4.24 50.55 -14.68
N GLY A 6 4.85 49.54 -14.04
CA GLY A 6 5.05 48.20 -14.60
C GLY A 6 3.93 47.24 -14.18
N THR A 7 3.38 46.51 -15.14
CA THR A 7 2.39 45.43 -14.93
C THR A 7 3.06 44.06 -15.02
N SER A 8 2.67 43.15 -14.12
CA SER A 8 3.24 41.82 -13.88
C SER A 8 2.77 40.73 -14.87
N GLU A 9 3.71 40.03 -15.50
CA GLU A 9 3.50 38.81 -16.32
C GLU A 9 3.67 37.51 -15.49
N GLY A 10 2.82 37.29 -14.48
CA GLY A 10 2.92 36.11 -13.59
C GLY A 10 1.92 34.97 -13.84
N GLY A 11 0.94 35.15 -14.73
CA GLY A 11 -0.26 34.30 -14.75
C GLY A 11 -0.33 33.18 -15.79
N ARG A 12 0.66 33.01 -16.69
CA ARG A 12 0.52 32.12 -17.87
C ARG A 12 1.29 30.80 -17.83
N LEU A 13 2.10 30.55 -16.80
CA LEU A 13 2.88 29.31 -16.69
C LEU A 13 2.10 28.15 -16.04
N TRP A 14 1.06 28.44 -15.24
CA TRP A 14 0.29 27.41 -14.52
C TRP A 14 -0.76 26.68 -15.38
N GLU A 15 -1.29 27.32 -16.42
CA GLU A 15 -2.32 26.69 -17.29
C GLU A 15 -1.75 25.70 -18.30
N SER A 16 -0.46 25.79 -18.65
CA SER A 16 0.19 24.86 -19.59
C SER A 16 0.57 23.52 -18.93
N GLU A 17 0.93 23.52 -17.65
CA GLU A 17 1.30 22.28 -16.94
C GLU A 17 0.08 21.42 -16.59
N CYS A 18 -1.07 22.04 -16.33
CA CYS A 18 -2.32 21.32 -16.03
C CYS A 18 -2.93 20.62 -17.27
N LYS A 19 -2.60 21.09 -18.49
CA LYS A 19 -3.06 20.47 -19.75
C LYS A 19 -2.21 19.27 -20.16
N LEU A 20 -0.92 19.24 -19.80
CA LEU A 20 -0.05 18.09 -20.08
C LEU A 20 -0.43 16.88 -19.21
N TRP A 21 -0.72 17.11 -17.93
CA TRP A 21 -1.15 16.06 -16.99
C TRP A 21 -2.46 15.36 -17.39
N ARG A 22 -3.41 16.09 -17.98
CA ARG A 22 -4.68 15.48 -18.46
C ARG A 22 -4.52 14.65 -19.74
N ALA A 23 -3.51 14.92 -20.56
CA ALA A 23 -3.30 14.21 -21.81
C ALA A 23 -2.65 12.82 -21.58
N GLU A 24 -1.76 12.70 -20.60
CA GLU A 24 -1.12 11.41 -20.25
C GLU A 24 -2.10 10.44 -19.57
N HIS A 25 -3.00 10.92 -18.71
CA HIS A 25 -4.00 10.07 -18.07
C HIS A 25 -5.10 9.55 -19.02
N LEU A 26 -5.43 10.29 -20.10
CA LEU A 26 -6.39 9.83 -21.11
C LEU A 26 -5.82 8.76 -22.04
N ALA A 27 -4.49 8.72 -22.23
CA ALA A 27 -3.83 7.67 -23.02
C ALA A 27 -3.80 6.33 -22.26
N LEU A 28 -3.58 6.35 -20.94
CA LEU A 28 -3.65 5.15 -20.09
C LEU A 28 -5.08 4.62 -19.93
N ALA A 29 -6.09 5.50 -19.86
CA ALA A 29 -7.50 5.09 -19.81
C ALA A 29 -8.00 4.41 -21.10
N SER A 30 -7.34 4.65 -22.24
CA SER A 30 -7.73 4.07 -23.53
C SER A 30 -7.25 2.62 -23.71
N GLY A 31 -6.25 2.16 -22.94
CA GLY A 31 -5.74 0.79 -22.99
C GLY A 31 -6.58 -0.25 -22.24
N LEU A 32 -7.36 0.17 -21.24
CA LEU A 32 -8.09 -0.73 -20.33
C LEU A 32 -9.51 -1.10 -20.80
N LEU A 33 -9.98 -0.56 -21.93
CA LEU A 33 -11.35 -0.77 -22.43
C LEU A 33 -11.53 -1.92 -23.43
N ILE A 34 -10.55 -2.80 -23.63
CA ILE A 34 -10.63 -3.94 -24.58
C ILE A 34 -10.99 -5.29 -23.90
N ARG A 35 -11.37 -5.32 -22.61
CA ARG A 35 -11.94 -6.54 -21.99
C ARG A 35 -13.44 -6.42 -21.75
N GLY A 36 -14.20 -6.75 -22.78
CA GLY A 36 -15.64 -6.99 -22.69
C GLY A 36 -15.94 -8.38 -22.15
N SER A 37 -16.58 -8.46 -20.98
CA SER A 37 -17.86 -9.15 -20.76
C SER A 37 -18.04 -9.41 -19.26
N MET A 38 -19.15 -8.92 -18.71
CA MET A 38 -20.03 -9.59 -17.73
C MET A 38 -20.94 -8.52 -17.13
N LYS A 39 -22.00 -8.20 -17.87
CA LYS A 39 -23.17 -7.47 -17.37
C LYS A 39 -24.29 -8.47 -17.21
N SER A 40 -24.73 -8.69 -15.98
CA SER A 40 -26.12 -8.90 -15.56
C SER A 40 -26.12 -9.72 -14.27
N THR A 41 -26.73 -9.21 -13.19
CA THR A 41 -27.83 -9.86 -12.44
C THR A 41 -28.09 -9.14 -11.08
N LEU A 42 -29.28 -8.52 -10.96
CA LEU A 42 -30.16 -8.27 -9.77
C LEU A 42 -29.57 -7.55 -8.54
N VAL A 43 -30.02 -6.37 -8.05
CA VAL A 43 -31.34 -5.73 -7.74
C VAL A 43 -32.18 -6.40 -6.63
N ALA A 44 -32.47 -5.56 -5.61
CA ALA A 44 -33.39 -5.67 -4.45
C ALA A 44 -32.84 -6.46 -3.24
N VAL A 45 -32.90 -5.97 -1.99
CA VAL A 45 -34.09 -5.56 -1.23
C VAL A 45 -33.73 -4.57 -0.11
N ALA A 46 -34.61 -3.58 0.13
CA ALA A 46 -34.64 -2.73 1.32
C ALA A 46 -35.83 -3.12 2.20
N VAL A 47 -35.65 -3.18 3.53
CA VAL A 47 -36.76 -3.08 4.51
C VAL A 47 -36.28 -2.38 5.79
N LEU A 48 -37.07 -1.38 6.19
CA LEU A 48 -37.02 -0.59 7.41
C LEU A 48 -37.30 -1.42 8.69
N VAL A 49 -36.72 -1.01 9.82
CA VAL A 49 -37.42 -1.06 11.12
C VAL A 49 -37.10 0.22 11.91
N SER A 50 -38.14 1.02 12.12
CA SER A 50 -38.23 2.07 13.15
C SER A 50 -38.95 1.50 14.37
N GLY A 51 -38.50 1.85 15.57
CA GLY A 51 -39.13 1.51 16.84
C GLY A 51 -38.78 2.55 17.91
N ILE A 52 -39.83 3.15 18.49
CA ILE A 52 -39.83 4.22 19.50
C ILE A 52 -40.15 3.60 20.87
N ALA A 53 -39.43 4.01 21.92
CA ALA A 53 -39.81 4.08 23.35
C ALA A 53 -38.51 4.32 24.15
N GLY A 54 -38.33 5.25 25.10
CA GLY A 54 -39.24 5.97 25.99
C GLY A 54 -38.97 5.53 27.44
N CYS A 55 -38.32 6.40 28.26
CA CYS A 55 -38.60 6.70 29.70
C CYS A 55 -37.37 7.08 30.56
N ALA A 56 -37.39 8.34 31.02
CA ALA A 56 -37.16 8.88 32.38
C ALA A 56 -36.03 8.39 33.33
N ALA A 57 -35.04 9.26 33.47
CA ALA A 57 -34.44 9.88 34.67
C ALA A 57 -34.38 9.17 36.04
N GLU A 58 -33.16 9.14 36.59
CA GLU A 58 -32.88 9.22 38.03
C GLU A 58 -31.81 10.32 38.25
N GLN A 59 -32.18 11.38 38.99
CA GLN A 59 -31.28 12.48 39.37
C GLN A 59 -30.55 12.07 40.65
N VAL A 60 -29.25 11.79 40.55
CA VAL A 60 -28.37 11.63 41.71
C VAL A 60 -27.73 12.98 42.01
N GLY A 61 -27.79 13.39 43.29
CA GLY A 61 -27.46 14.73 43.76
C GLY A 61 -26.00 15.15 43.53
N GLU A 62 -25.84 16.42 43.17
CA GLU A 62 -24.57 17.12 43.00
C GLU A 62 -23.76 17.13 44.30
N ALA A 63 -22.67 16.36 44.33
CA ALA A 63 -21.47 16.77 45.03
C ALA A 63 -20.73 17.73 44.07
N GLY A 64 -20.58 18.99 44.45
CA GLY A 64 -19.96 20.02 43.63
C GLY A 64 -18.51 19.68 43.31
N TYR A 65 -18.26 19.17 42.11
CA TYR A 65 -16.96 19.19 41.45
C TYR A 65 -16.80 20.56 40.79
N GLY A 66 -15.65 21.20 41.00
CA GLY A 66 -15.35 22.53 40.48
C GLY A 66 -15.44 22.60 38.96
N GLU A 67 -15.60 23.80 38.42
CA GLU A 67 -15.73 24.07 36.99
C GLU A 67 -14.73 23.27 36.14
N GLY A 68 -15.23 22.32 35.35
CA GLY A 68 -14.64 21.95 34.06
C GLY A 68 -13.83 20.66 33.92
N LEU A 69 -13.72 19.80 34.93
CA LEU A 69 -13.05 18.49 34.80
C LEU A 69 -14.08 17.34 34.78
N GLY A 70 -13.80 16.28 34.02
CA GLY A 70 -14.67 15.12 33.88
C GLY A 70 -14.81 14.31 35.17
N THR A 71 -15.64 13.26 35.15
CA THR A 71 -15.71 12.29 36.27
C THR A 71 -15.06 10.98 35.83
N PRO A 72 -14.67 10.08 36.74
CA PRO A 72 -14.16 8.76 36.35
C PRO A 72 -15.13 7.95 35.47
N GLU A 73 -16.45 8.11 35.67
CA GLU A 73 -17.47 7.49 34.84
C GLU A 73 -17.66 8.21 33.50
N SER A 74 -17.41 9.52 33.45
CA SER A 74 -17.52 10.35 32.26
C SER A 74 -16.27 11.20 32.08
N PRO A 75 -15.11 10.56 31.83
CA PRO A 75 -13.85 11.29 31.80
C PRO A 75 -13.84 12.18 30.58
N VAL A 76 -13.35 13.40 30.76
CA VAL A 76 -13.17 14.31 29.64
C VAL A 76 -11.80 14.06 29.03
N PRO A 77 -11.67 14.16 27.70
CA PRO A 77 -10.36 14.42 27.13
C PRO A 77 -9.96 15.80 27.63
N HIS A 78 -8.93 15.86 28.48
CA HIS A 78 -8.22 17.11 28.70
C HIS A 78 -7.66 17.58 27.35
N ASP A 79 -7.47 18.88 27.12
CA ASP A 79 -6.71 19.39 25.97
C ASP A 79 -5.41 18.58 25.87
N GLY A 80 -5.37 17.64 24.93
CA GLY A 80 -4.53 16.45 25.06
C GLY A 80 -4.49 15.72 23.73
N SER A 81 -3.32 15.20 23.41
CA SER A 81 -3.08 14.47 22.17
C SER A 81 -2.90 13.00 22.50
N TYR A 82 -3.51 12.15 21.67
CA TYR A 82 -3.40 10.70 21.78
C TYR A 82 -2.67 10.17 20.55
N VAL A 83 -1.81 9.18 20.76
CA VAL A 83 -1.28 8.35 19.67
C VAL A 83 -2.31 7.26 19.40
N VAL A 84 -2.99 7.35 18.25
CA VAL A 84 -4.02 6.42 17.80
C VAL A 84 -3.40 5.37 16.90
N THR A 85 -3.70 4.11 17.18
CA THR A 85 -3.30 2.95 16.39
C THR A 85 -4.55 2.30 15.79
N SER A 86 -4.73 2.43 14.47
CA SER A 86 -5.89 1.89 13.74
C SER A 86 -5.47 0.70 12.89
N ARG A 87 -6.04 -0.49 13.13
CA ARG A 87 -5.72 -1.72 12.38
C ARG A 87 -6.65 -1.87 11.19
N ILE A 88 -6.10 -1.87 9.98
CA ILE A 88 -6.81 -2.01 8.72
C ILE A 88 -6.47 -3.37 8.10
N ASN A 89 -7.51 -4.13 7.75
CA ASN A 89 -7.38 -5.37 7.01
C ASN A 89 -8.36 -5.34 5.84
N ILE A 90 -7.81 -5.32 4.63
CA ILE A 90 -8.54 -5.33 3.36
C ILE A 90 -8.18 -6.57 2.53
N THR A 91 -7.74 -7.65 3.18
CA THR A 91 -7.32 -8.89 2.50
C THR A 91 -8.44 -9.50 1.65
N SER A 92 -9.70 -9.44 2.09
CA SER A 92 -10.81 -10.03 1.34
C SER A 92 -11.13 -9.25 0.04
N GLU A 93 -10.87 -7.96 0.08
CA GLU A 93 -11.11 -6.99 -1.00
C GLU A 93 -9.98 -7.04 -2.04
N MET A 94 -8.77 -7.34 -1.59
CA MET A 94 -7.57 -7.42 -2.42
C MET A 94 -7.18 -8.87 -2.76
N ALA A 95 -8.09 -9.83 -2.59
CA ALA A 95 -7.84 -11.23 -2.97
C ALA A 95 -7.53 -11.41 -4.47
N GLN A 96 -7.91 -10.42 -5.31
CA GLN A 96 -7.59 -10.40 -6.75
C GLN A 96 -6.30 -9.62 -7.08
N VAL A 97 -5.72 -8.94 -6.10
CA VAL A 97 -4.44 -8.24 -6.27
C VAL A 97 -3.35 -9.30 -6.14
N GLU A 98 -3.18 -10.10 -7.19
CA GLU A 98 -2.07 -11.03 -7.28
C GLU A 98 -0.90 -10.32 -7.97
N LEU A 99 0.28 -10.34 -7.35
CA LEU A 99 1.52 -9.95 -8.00
C LEU A 99 1.93 -11.06 -8.96
N ALA A 100 1.20 -11.11 -10.08
CA ALA A 100 1.23 -12.16 -11.07
C ALA A 100 2.64 -12.39 -11.60
N GLU A 101 3.48 -11.36 -11.64
CA GLU A 101 4.86 -11.40 -12.10
C GLU A 101 5.76 -12.19 -11.13
N LEU A 102 5.65 -11.95 -9.82
CA LEU A 102 6.37 -12.73 -8.80
C LEU A 102 5.84 -14.16 -8.72
N HIS A 103 4.53 -14.35 -8.85
CA HIS A 103 3.95 -15.68 -8.90
C HIS A 103 4.44 -16.46 -10.13
N ALA A 104 4.36 -15.86 -11.32
CA ALA A 104 4.86 -16.43 -12.57
C ALA A 104 6.35 -16.75 -12.49
N PHE A 105 7.16 -15.85 -11.92
CA PHE A 105 8.57 -16.08 -11.69
C PHE A 105 8.80 -17.28 -10.77
N SER A 106 8.02 -17.45 -9.71
CA SER A 106 8.14 -18.63 -8.83
C SER A 106 7.84 -19.96 -9.57
N GLN A 107 6.88 -19.95 -10.49
CA GLN A 107 6.46 -21.14 -11.26
C GLN A 107 7.40 -21.45 -12.44
N ASN A 108 7.92 -20.43 -13.10
CA ASN A 108 8.86 -20.56 -14.22
C ASN A 108 9.71 -19.29 -14.38
N PRO A 109 10.85 -19.20 -13.66
CA PRO A 109 11.74 -18.05 -13.71
C PRO A 109 12.20 -17.72 -15.12
N ALA A 110 12.63 -18.72 -15.88
CA ALA A 110 13.16 -18.52 -17.23
C ALA A 110 12.11 -17.94 -18.17
N ARG A 111 10.89 -18.50 -18.17
CA ARG A 111 9.80 -17.98 -18.99
C ARG A 111 9.44 -16.56 -18.61
N THR A 112 9.37 -16.27 -17.32
CA THR A 112 9.04 -14.94 -16.82
C THR A 112 10.11 -13.95 -17.26
N LEU A 113 11.39 -14.22 -17.00
CA LEU A 113 12.49 -13.35 -17.44
C LEU A 113 12.49 -13.10 -18.96
N LEU A 114 12.25 -14.13 -19.76
CA LEU A 114 12.16 -13.98 -21.21
C LEU A 114 10.95 -13.14 -21.65
N ALA A 115 9.80 -13.28 -20.98
CA ALA A 115 8.62 -12.47 -21.23
C ALA A 115 8.84 -10.99 -20.85
N GLU A 116 9.43 -10.74 -19.69
CA GLU A 116 9.81 -9.39 -19.25
C GLU A 116 10.82 -8.74 -20.21
N ALA A 117 11.80 -9.51 -20.70
CA ALA A 117 12.74 -9.05 -21.70
C ALA A 117 12.09 -8.68 -23.04
N GLU A 118 11.08 -9.44 -23.44
CA GLU A 118 10.31 -9.18 -24.66
C GLU A 118 9.46 -7.93 -24.51
N GLN A 119 8.72 -7.81 -23.40
CA GLN A 119 7.90 -6.64 -23.06
C GLN A 119 8.74 -5.35 -22.97
N ALA A 120 9.92 -5.42 -22.33
CA ALA A 120 10.86 -4.31 -22.24
C ALA A 120 11.65 -4.05 -23.54
N GLY A 121 11.46 -4.86 -24.58
CA GLY A 121 12.13 -4.69 -25.87
C GLY A 121 13.66 -4.81 -25.80
N LEU A 122 14.19 -5.68 -24.92
CA LEU A 122 15.63 -5.77 -24.68
C LEU A 122 16.40 -6.18 -25.95
N PRO A 123 17.38 -5.38 -26.43
CA PRO A 123 18.18 -5.73 -27.61
C PRO A 123 18.92 -7.06 -27.47
N ALA A 124 19.28 -7.43 -26.24
CA ALA A 124 19.97 -8.68 -25.95
C ALA A 124 19.11 -9.92 -26.34
N LEU A 125 17.80 -9.87 -26.11
CA LEU A 125 16.89 -10.95 -26.47
C LEU A 125 16.79 -11.10 -28.00
N GLN A 126 16.70 -9.99 -28.74
CA GLN A 126 16.61 -9.99 -30.20
C GLN A 126 17.90 -10.54 -30.85
N GLN A 127 19.05 -10.11 -30.34
CA GLN A 127 20.35 -10.61 -30.79
C GLN A 127 20.50 -12.10 -30.46
N LEU A 128 20.09 -12.54 -29.27
CA LEU A 128 20.15 -13.95 -28.90
C LEU A 128 19.22 -14.79 -29.78
N ASN A 129 17.98 -14.35 -29.98
CA ASN A 129 17.03 -15.05 -30.83
C ASN A 129 17.50 -15.17 -32.28
N SER A 130 18.15 -14.14 -32.84
CA SER A 130 18.69 -14.21 -34.21
C SER A 130 19.93 -15.10 -34.33
N ALA A 131 20.73 -15.23 -33.26
CA ALA A 131 21.91 -16.08 -33.23
C ALA A 131 21.61 -17.57 -32.97
N LEU A 132 20.54 -17.87 -32.22
CA LEU A 132 20.19 -19.23 -31.84
C LEU A 132 19.40 -19.97 -32.92
N SER A 133 19.79 -21.23 -33.17
CA SER A 133 18.97 -22.15 -33.95
C SER A 133 17.63 -22.47 -33.24
N PRO A 134 16.57 -22.89 -33.96
CA PRO A 134 15.29 -23.24 -33.35
C PRO A 134 15.41 -24.29 -32.23
N THR A 135 16.29 -25.28 -32.41
CA THR A 135 16.58 -26.30 -31.40
C THR A 135 17.15 -25.69 -30.12
N LEU A 136 18.17 -24.85 -30.21
CA LEU A 136 18.76 -24.18 -29.04
C LEU A 136 17.74 -23.27 -28.34
N ARG A 137 16.94 -22.52 -29.11
CA ARG A 137 15.91 -21.64 -28.56
C ARG A 137 14.88 -22.42 -27.74
N SER A 138 14.46 -23.59 -28.23
CA SER A 138 13.52 -24.46 -27.49
C SER A 138 14.10 -25.04 -26.19
N GLN A 139 15.42 -25.15 -26.08
CA GLN A 139 16.10 -25.69 -24.89
C GLN A 139 16.52 -24.61 -23.89
N LEU A 140 16.63 -23.35 -24.33
CA LEU A 140 17.14 -22.23 -23.53
C LEU A 140 16.37 -22.05 -22.22
N GLU A 141 15.03 -22.08 -22.25
CA GLU A 141 14.19 -21.95 -21.05
C GLU A 141 14.55 -23.01 -19.99
N GLY A 142 14.72 -24.27 -20.42
CA GLY A 142 15.08 -25.37 -19.53
C GLY A 142 16.48 -25.22 -18.94
N TRP A 143 17.45 -24.72 -19.72
CA TRP A 143 18.79 -24.45 -19.21
C TRP A 143 18.84 -23.29 -18.22
N ILE A 144 18.14 -22.19 -18.49
CA ILE A 144 18.04 -21.05 -17.57
C ILE A 144 17.42 -21.51 -16.25
N ASN A 145 16.29 -22.22 -16.29
CA ASN A 145 15.65 -22.75 -15.08
C ASN A 145 16.60 -23.67 -14.29
N ALA A 146 17.30 -24.58 -14.97
CA ALA A 146 18.23 -25.49 -14.31
C ALA A 146 19.39 -24.77 -13.60
N GLU A 147 19.86 -23.63 -14.12
CA GLU A 147 20.91 -22.84 -13.45
C GLU A 147 20.34 -21.97 -12.33
N ILE A 148 19.15 -21.36 -12.50
CA ILE A 148 18.43 -20.63 -11.44
C ILE A 148 18.15 -21.55 -10.24
N ASP A 149 17.75 -22.79 -10.48
CA ASP A 149 17.45 -23.78 -9.43
C ASP A 149 18.69 -24.25 -8.65
N LYS A 150 19.91 -23.89 -9.08
CA LYS A 150 21.16 -24.12 -8.33
C LYS A 150 21.54 -22.94 -7.45
N ALA A 151 21.14 -21.71 -7.81
CA ALA A 151 21.47 -20.53 -7.05
C ALA A 151 20.78 -20.55 -5.68
N ARG A 152 21.45 -20.02 -4.65
CA ARG A 152 20.90 -19.92 -3.30
C ARG A 152 21.22 -18.56 -2.71
N LEU A 153 20.21 -17.93 -2.11
CA LEU A 153 20.36 -16.75 -1.27
C LEU A 153 19.66 -17.04 0.05
N ALA A 154 20.37 -16.85 1.17
CA ALA A 154 19.87 -17.21 2.51
C ALA A 154 19.28 -18.65 2.58
N GLY A 155 19.90 -19.61 1.89
CA GLY A 155 19.47 -21.01 1.85
C GLY A 155 18.26 -21.31 0.95
N LYS A 156 17.69 -20.30 0.27
CA LYS A 156 16.49 -20.42 -0.57
C LYS A 156 16.83 -20.36 -2.05
N THR A 157 16.08 -21.09 -2.87
CA THR A 157 16.10 -20.94 -4.34
C THR A 157 15.47 -19.60 -4.73
N PRO A 158 15.78 -19.05 -5.93
CA PRO A 158 15.11 -17.85 -6.43
C PRO A 158 13.59 -18.00 -6.54
N ARG A 159 13.08 -19.21 -6.80
CA ARG A 159 11.63 -19.50 -6.81
C ARG A 159 11.00 -19.33 -5.44
N GLN A 160 11.61 -19.93 -4.42
CA GLN A 160 11.14 -19.81 -3.03
C GLN A 160 11.21 -18.35 -2.55
N LEU A 161 12.28 -17.65 -2.92
CA LEU A 161 12.44 -16.23 -2.61
C LEU A 161 11.31 -15.40 -3.26
N ALA A 162 10.98 -15.65 -4.52
CA ALA A 162 9.90 -14.93 -5.19
C ALA A 162 8.52 -15.19 -4.55
N THR A 163 8.25 -16.43 -4.10
CA THR A 163 7.04 -16.73 -3.32
C THR A 163 7.00 -15.95 -2.00
N GLU A 164 8.12 -15.84 -1.29
CA GLU A 164 8.20 -15.06 -0.05
C GLU A 164 8.05 -13.57 -0.29
N LEU A 165 8.68 -13.03 -1.32
CA LEU A 165 8.53 -11.63 -1.72
C LEU A 165 7.08 -11.31 -2.13
N ALA A 166 6.40 -12.23 -2.83
CA ALA A 166 4.98 -12.08 -3.14
C ALA A 166 4.12 -12.07 -1.87
N ALA A 167 4.42 -12.96 -0.90
CA ALA A 167 3.69 -12.99 0.37
C ALA A 167 3.92 -11.74 1.23
N ILE A 168 5.15 -11.21 1.26
CA ILE A 168 5.50 -9.94 1.90
C ILE A 168 4.66 -8.83 1.28
N ALA A 169 4.71 -8.70 -0.04
CA ALA A 169 4.02 -7.63 -0.73
C ALA A 169 2.49 -7.74 -0.61
N GLN A 170 1.92 -8.95 -0.67
CA GLN A 170 0.50 -9.18 -0.39
C GLN A 170 0.12 -8.73 1.02
N THR A 171 0.92 -9.09 2.03
CA THR A 171 0.63 -8.72 3.42
C THR A 171 0.75 -7.21 3.59
N THR A 172 1.81 -6.60 3.08
CA THR A 172 2.04 -5.15 3.13
C THR A 172 0.93 -4.35 2.44
N LEU A 173 0.41 -4.83 1.31
CA LEU A 173 -0.69 -4.17 0.60
C LEU A 173 -2.04 -4.32 1.29
N THR A 174 -2.27 -5.44 1.99
CA THR A 174 -3.62 -5.77 2.49
C THR A 174 -3.81 -5.66 4.00
N GLN A 175 -2.73 -5.64 4.76
CA GLN A 175 -2.74 -5.61 6.22
C GLN A 175 -1.75 -4.56 6.70
N PHE A 176 -2.29 -3.47 7.24
CA PHE A 176 -1.50 -2.37 7.74
C PHE A 176 -2.16 -1.72 8.95
N THR A 177 -1.33 -1.12 9.77
CA THR A 177 -1.77 -0.31 10.90
C THR A 177 -1.46 1.13 10.59
N VAL A 178 -2.44 2.00 10.74
CA VAL A 178 -2.27 3.44 10.62
C VAL A 178 -2.02 3.98 12.02
N GLU A 179 -0.84 4.53 12.23
CA GLU A 179 -0.59 5.36 13.40
C GLU A 179 -0.92 6.82 13.06
N SER A 180 -1.46 7.51 14.04
CA SER A 180 -1.98 8.86 13.89
C SER A 180 -1.95 9.59 15.23
N SER A 181 -1.99 10.91 15.20
CA SER A 181 -2.20 11.73 16.39
C SER A 181 -3.63 12.29 16.39
N LEU A 182 -4.34 12.14 17.50
CA LEU A 182 -5.68 12.68 17.70
C LEU A 182 -5.69 13.62 18.89
N SER A 183 -5.92 14.91 18.66
CA SER A 183 -6.16 15.87 19.73
C SER A 183 -7.65 16.12 19.86
N ILE A 184 -8.21 16.02 21.06
CA ILE A 184 -9.66 16.20 21.29
C ILE A 184 -9.87 17.44 22.16
N THR A 185 -10.85 18.24 21.79
CA THR A 185 -11.36 19.41 22.51
C THR A 185 -12.88 19.35 22.53
N PRO A 186 -13.59 20.07 23.41
CA PRO A 186 -15.06 20.01 23.43
C PRO A 186 -15.69 20.32 22.06
N GLY A 187 -16.42 19.34 21.49
CA GLY A 187 -17.11 19.43 20.21
C GLY A 187 -16.24 19.26 18.96
N LYS A 188 -14.92 19.14 19.09
CA LYS A 188 -13.98 19.10 17.96
C LYS A 188 -12.77 18.21 18.23
N ALA A 189 -12.25 17.58 17.19
CA ALA A 189 -10.94 16.96 17.24
C ALA A 189 -10.07 17.37 16.06
N LEU A 190 -8.77 17.17 16.21
CA LEU A 190 -7.76 17.29 15.16
C LEU A 190 -7.11 15.91 15.00
N HIS A 191 -7.29 15.29 13.83
CA HIS A 191 -6.74 13.96 13.55
C HIS A 191 -5.72 14.04 12.42
N MET A 192 -4.49 13.58 12.67
CA MET A 192 -3.40 13.61 11.70
C MET A 192 -2.78 12.23 11.53
N LEU A 193 -2.67 11.74 10.30
CA LEU A 193 -1.96 10.48 10.03
C LEU A 193 -0.44 10.70 10.10
N THR A 194 0.29 9.80 10.77
CA THR A 194 1.73 9.95 11.00
C THR A 194 2.57 8.90 10.29
N GLN A 195 2.17 7.62 10.38
CA GLN A 195 2.92 6.52 9.77
C GLN A 195 2.03 5.32 9.44
N LEU A 196 2.50 4.50 8.50
CA LEU A 196 1.98 3.15 8.26
C LEU A 196 2.93 2.13 8.87
N GLN A 197 2.36 1.17 9.58
CA GLN A 197 3.06 0.01 10.10
C GLN A 197 2.59 -1.23 9.35
N PHE A 198 3.53 -2.03 8.89
CA PHE A 198 3.29 -3.29 8.21
C PHE A 198 3.93 -4.41 9.03
N THR A 199 3.26 -5.57 9.08
CA THR A 199 3.76 -6.75 9.78
C THR A 199 3.97 -7.97 8.88
N PRO A 200 4.60 -7.83 7.68
CA PRO A 200 4.80 -8.97 6.79
C PRO A 200 5.74 -9.99 7.46
N MET A 201 5.31 -11.24 7.54
CA MET A 201 6.11 -12.32 8.15
C MET A 201 6.59 -12.01 9.58
N ALA A 202 5.78 -11.29 10.37
CA ALA A 202 6.10 -10.86 11.73
C ALA A 202 7.29 -9.86 11.86
N LEU A 203 7.61 -9.14 10.79
CA LEU A 203 8.56 -8.03 10.82
C LEU A 203 7.84 -6.73 11.15
N ASP A 204 8.33 -5.95 12.10
CA ASP A 204 7.79 -4.62 12.39
C ASP A 204 8.40 -3.57 11.45
N ILE A 205 7.66 -3.20 10.41
CA ILE A 205 8.09 -2.22 9.40
C ILE A 205 7.28 -0.94 9.53
N SER A 206 7.93 0.15 9.94
CA SER A 206 7.31 1.48 10.00
C SER A 206 7.75 2.34 8.82
N VAL A 207 6.79 2.91 8.10
CA VAL A 207 6.99 3.84 6.99
C VAL A 207 6.30 5.16 7.33
N PRO A 208 7.04 6.26 7.49
CA PRO A 208 6.46 7.56 7.80
C PRO A 208 5.58 8.04 6.64
N ILE A 209 4.43 8.63 6.97
CA ILE A 209 3.58 9.31 6.00
C ILE A 209 4.15 10.73 5.85
N GLY A 210 4.92 10.96 4.79
CA GLY A 210 5.60 12.23 4.52
C GLY A 210 5.44 12.68 3.08
N GLY A 211 5.75 13.95 2.81
CA GLY A 211 5.73 14.52 1.45
C GLY A 211 4.34 14.87 0.90
N LEU A 212 3.27 14.67 1.67
CA LEU A 212 1.92 15.10 1.34
C LEU A 212 1.62 16.47 1.95
N SER A 213 0.71 17.23 1.32
CA SER A 213 0.22 18.50 1.89
C SER A 213 -0.44 18.23 3.25
N ALA A 214 -0.20 19.13 4.21
CA ALA A 214 -0.79 19.06 5.55
C ALA A 214 -2.34 18.94 5.49
N ASP A 215 -2.97 19.60 4.51
CA ASP A 215 -4.44 19.58 4.33
C ASP A 215 -5.01 18.20 3.97
N ILE A 216 -4.18 17.28 3.46
CA ILE A 216 -4.57 15.90 3.10
C ILE A 216 -4.41 14.95 4.29
N LEU A 217 -3.48 15.28 5.19
CA LEU A 217 -3.13 14.44 6.34
C LEU A 217 -3.85 14.85 7.62
N ILE A 218 -4.34 16.08 7.71
CA ILE A 218 -4.99 16.64 8.90
C ILE A 218 -6.48 16.80 8.63
N GLN A 219 -7.30 16.28 9.53
CA GLN A 219 -8.76 16.40 9.51
C GLN A 219 -9.27 17.00 10.81
N GLN A 220 -10.41 17.69 10.75
CA GLN A 220 -11.03 18.34 11.91
C GLN A 220 -12.45 17.79 12.15
N PRO A 221 -12.61 16.52 12.53
CA PRO A 221 -13.93 15.96 12.80
C PRO A 221 -14.60 16.60 14.01
N THR A 222 -15.91 16.46 14.10
CA THR A 222 -16.63 16.63 15.36
C THR A 222 -16.22 15.54 16.35
N ALA A 223 -16.18 15.89 17.62
CA ALA A 223 -15.93 14.94 18.70
C ALA A 223 -16.91 15.21 19.85
N ASP A 224 -17.65 14.18 20.23
CA ASP A 224 -18.62 14.24 21.32
C ASP A 224 -18.30 13.15 22.34
N VAL A 225 -18.34 13.53 23.62
CA VAL A 225 -18.14 12.63 24.75
C VAL A 225 -19.42 12.65 25.58
N THR A 226 -19.99 11.48 25.79
CA THR A 226 -21.24 11.30 26.54
C THR A 226 -20.98 10.58 27.86
N GLU A 227 -22.03 10.45 28.67
CA GLU A 227 -21.99 9.71 29.93
C GLU A 227 -21.41 8.30 29.73
N GLY A 228 -20.60 7.83 30.68
CA GLY A 228 -19.89 6.55 30.55
C GLY A 228 -18.58 6.64 29.76
N GLY A 229 -18.10 7.86 29.45
CA GLY A 229 -16.86 8.08 28.70
C GLY A 229 -16.96 7.67 27.23
N LYS A 230 -18.18 7.54 26.69
CA LYS A 230 -18.38 7.13 25.30
C LYS A 230 -18.01 8.28 24.37
N LEU A 231 -16.99 8.04 23.53
CA LEU A 231 -16.48 8.95 22.52
C LEU A 231 -17.09 8.61 21.16
N THR A 232 -17.60 9.63 20.46
CA THR A 232 -17.99 9.55 19.05
C THR A 232 -17.22 10.57 18.21
N LEU A 233 -16.73 10.15 17.06
CA LEU A 233 -15.95 10.95 16.12
C LEU A 233 -16.66 11.03 14.77
N GLY A 234 -16.71 12.23 14.20
CA GLY A 234 -17.35 12.49 12.91
C GLY A 234 -16.54 12.00 11.69
N ASP A 235 -17.07 12.34 10.51
CA ASP A 235 -16.53 11.98 9.19
C ASP A 235 -15.15 12.61 8.94
N GLN A 236 -14.23 11.83 8.36
CA GLN A 236 -12.85 12.23 8.09
C GLN A 236 -12.36 11.58 6.80
N ARG A 237 -11.62 12.32 5.99
CA ARG A 237 -11.11 11.83 4.71
C ARG A 237 -9.64 12.12 4.57
N PHE A 238 -8.87 11.08 4.30
CA PHE A 238 -7.45 11.19 4.05
C PHE A 238 -7.15 10.72 2.63
N GLY A 239 -6.19 11.39 1.99
CA GLY A 239 -5.53 10.88 0.79
C GLY A 239 -4.33 10.06 1.21
N LEU A 240 -4.33 8.76 0.89
CA LEU A 240 -3.24 7.86 1.24
C LEU A 240 -2.74 7.14 -0.01
N ALA A 241 -1.52 7.45 -0.43
CA ALA A 241 -0.81 6.74 -1.49
C ALA A 241 -0.29 5.39 -0.98
N LEU A 242 -1.22 4.49 -0.60
CA LEU A 242 -0.92 3.21 0.06
C LEU A 242 0.13 2.43 -0.71
N GLY A 243 -0.02 2.29 -2.03
CA GLY A 243 0.90 1.55 -2.89
C GLY A 243 2.35 2.05 -2.81
N SER A 244 2.56 3.37 -2.78
CA SER A 244 3.90 3.95 -2.67
C SER A 244 4.55 3.65 -1.31
N HIS A 245 3.77 3.71 -0.23
CA HIS A 245 4.26 3.36 1.11
C HIS A 245 4.46 1.84 1.25
N ALA A 246 3.59 1.03 0.63
CA ALA A 246 3.70 -0.42 0.57
C ALA A 246 4.97 -0.84 -0.18
N TRP A 247 5.32 -0.18 -1.30
CA TRP A 247 6.57 -0.42 -2.00
C TRP A 247 7.80 -0.14 -1.12
N GLN A 248 7.78 0.94 -0.33
CA GLN A 248 8.83 1.21 0.65
C GLN A 248 8.88 0.11 1.73
N GLY A 249 7.71 -0.29 2.26
CA GLY A 249 7.59 -1.38 3.22
C GLY A 249 8.14 -2.71 2.72
N ILE A 250 7.88 -3.06 1.45
CA ILE A 250 8.42 -4.26 0.79
C ILE A 250 9.94 -4.21 0.71
N ASN A 251 10.52 -3.07 0.34
CA ASN A 251 11.98 -2.91 0.26
C ASN A 251 12.64 -2.97 1.64
N LEU A 252 12.01 -2.39 2.66
CA LEU A 252 12.48 -2.49 4.04
C LEU A 252 12.41 -3.93 4.56
N ALA A 253 11.30 -4.63 4.32
CA ALA A 253 11.15 -6.05 4.68
C ALA A 253 12.18 -6.93 3.96
N SER A 254 12.38 -6.73 2.66
CA SER A 254 13.44 -7.41 1.90
C SER A 254 14.83 -7.12 2.48
N THR A 255 15.09 -5.87 2.88
CA THR A 255 16.38 -5.50 3.47
C THR A 255 16.60 -6.18 4.82
N GLN A 256 15.58 -6.25 5.67
CA GLN A 256 15.68 -6.94 6.97
C GLN A 256 15.88 -8.45 6.83
N LEU A 257 15.19 -9.10 5.87
CA LEU A 257 15.27 -10.56 5.69
C LEU A 257 16.50 -11.01 4.89
N PHE A 258 16.87 -10.25 3.86
CA PHE A 258 17.83 -10.69 2.84
C PHE A 258 19.06 -9.79 2.73
N GLY A 259 19.11 -8.70 3.51
CA GLY A 259 20.24 -7.77 3.57
C GLY A 259 20.30 -6.77 2.41
N SER A 260 19.26 -6.67 1.58
CA SER A 260 19.15 -5.65 0.53
C SER A 260 17.70 -5.43 0.05
N ASP A 261 17.46 -4.35 -0.68
CA ASP A 261 16.18 -4.06 -1.33
C ASP A 261 15.73 -5.18 -2.29
N LEU A 262 14.49 -5.09 -2.79
CA LEU A 262 13.88 -6.11 -3.66
C LEU A 262 14.74 -6.38 -4.91
N HIS A 263 15.17 -5.30 -5.57
CA HIS A 263 15.96 -5.35 -6.80
C HIS A 263 17.25 -6.12 -6.62
N THR A 264 18.07 -5.66 -5.66
CA THR A 264 19.37 -6.24 -5.37
C THR A 264 19.23 -7.68 -4.89
N THR A 265 18.18 -7.97 -4.13
CA THR A 265 17.87 -9.32 -3.63
C THR A 265 17.58 -10.28 -4.77
N LEU A 266 16.72 -9.91 -5.73
CA LEU A 266 16.45 -10.73 -6.92
C LEU A 266 17.69 -10.88 -7.81
N MET A 267 18.44 -9.80 -8.04
CA MET A 267 19.70 -9.84 -8.81
C MET A 267 20.73 -10.80 -8.20
N LYS A 268 20.94 -10.73 -6.88
CA LYS A 268 21.83 -11.65 -6.15
C LYS A 268 21.32 -13.09 -6.21
N ALA A 269 20.00 -13.30 -6.08
CA ALA A 269 19.41 -14.61 -6.08
C ALA A 269 19.54 -15.31 -7.45
N VAL A 270 19.25 -14.60 -8.55
CA VAL A 270 19.37 -15.16 -9.90
C VAL A 270 20.83 -15.40 -10.28
N ASN A 271 21.75 -14.56 -9.80
CA ASN A 271 23.18 -14.63 -10.09
C ASN A 271 23.46 -14.69 -11.60
N CYS A 272 23.01 -13.64 -12.31
CA CYS A 272 23.14 -13.52 -13.76
C CYS A 272 24.55 -13.79 -14.31
N PRO A 273 25.66 -13.41 -13.65
CA PRO A 273 27.00 -13.77 -14.13
C PRO A 273 27.25 -15.28 -14.20
N ALA A 274 26.88 -16.03 -13.14
CA ALA A 274 27.07 -17.48 -13.11
C ALA A 274 26.13 -18.20 -14.09
N LEU A 275 24.87 -17.75 -14.14
CA LEU A 275 23.88 -18.23 -15.09
C LEU A 275 24.37 -18.07 -16.53
N ALA A 276 24.85 -16.89 -16.88
CA ALA A 276 25.33 -16.59 -18.22
C ALA A 276 26.51 -17.46 -18.63
N GLN A 277 27.49 -17.64 -17.73
CA GLN A 277 28.63 -18.51 -17.99
C GLN A 277 28.17 -19.95 -18.24
N ALA A 278 27.29 -20.49 -17.39
CA ALA A 278 26.81 -21.86 -17.51
C ALA A 278 25.96 -22.07 -18.78
N VAL A 279 25.02 -21.18 -19.06
CA VAL A 279 24.12 -21.26 -20.22
C VAL A 279 24.88 -21.09 -21.54
N SER A 280 25.86 -20.18 -21.62
CA SER A 280 26.65 -19.97 -22.85
C SER A 280 27.42 -21.20 -23.32
N THR A 281 27.72 -22.14 -22.42
CA THR A 281 28.47 -23.38 -22.73
C THR A 281 27.56 -24.53 -23.14
N LYS A 282 26.23 -24.36 -23.08
CA LYS A 282 25.29 -25.41 -23.48
C LYS A 282 25.27 -25.55 -24.99
N CYS A 283 25.32 -26.79 -25.47
CA CYS A 283 25.34 -27.11 -26.88
C CYS A 283 24.34 -28.20 -27.23
N SER A 284 23.84 -28.17 -28.46
CA SER A 284 22.90 -29.14 -29.02
C SER A 284 23.12 -29.22 -30.53
N GLY A 285 23.31 -30.43 -31.06
CA GLY A 285 23.55 -30.64 -32.49
C GLY A 285 24.79 -29.93 -33.04
N GLY A 286 25.85 -29.80 -32.24
CA GLY A 286 27.11 -29.17 -32.63
C GLY A 286 27.11 -27.62 -32.61
N SER A 287 25.98 -26.99 -32.28
CA SER A 287 25.89 -25.54 -32.03
C SER A 287 25.76 -25.27 -30.54
N CYS A 288 26.33 -24.16 -30.07
CA CYS A 288 26.27 -23.75 -28.66
C CYS A 288 25.57 -22.39 -28.54
N VAL A 289 25.01 -22.09 -27.35
CA VAL A 289 24.41 -20.77 -27.08
C VAL A 289 25.42 -19.65 -27.28
N GLY A 290 26.63 -19.83 -26.73
CA GLY A 290 27.73 -18.88 -26.84
C GLY A 290 27.45 -17.54 -26.14
N ASN A 291 28.35 -16.58 -26.37
CA ASN A 291 28.23 -15.17 -25.98
C ASN A 291 27.70 -14.93 -24.54
N ALA A 292 28.50 -15.31 -23.53
CA ALA A 292 28.15 -15.13 -22.11
C ALA A 292 27.76 -13.68 -21.77
N SER A 293 28.41 -12.68 -22.36
CA SER A 293 28.05 -11.27 -22.18
C SER A 293 26.61 -10.97 -22.61
N LEU A 294 26.15 -11.54 -23.72
CA LEU A 294 24.79 -11.35 -24.21
C LEU A 294 23.76 -12.02 -23.32
N VAL A 295 24.03 -13.26 -22.88
CA VAL A 295 23.15 -13.97 -21.94
C VAL A 295 23.08 -13.24 -20.59
N ARG A 296 24.20 -12.67 -20.13
CA ARG A 296 24.24 -11.87 -18.91
C ARG A 296 23.39 -10.60 -19.06
N ALA A 297 23.58 -9.84 -20.14
CA ALA A 297 22.81 -8.63 -20.40
C ALA A 297 21.30 -8.90 -20.51
N LEU A 298 20.92 -10.02 -21.13
CA LEU A 298 19.54 -10.49 -21.13
C LEU A 298 19.04 -10.74 -19.70
N CYS A 299 19.77 -11.53 -18.91
CA CYS A 299 19.38 -11.86 -17.54
C CYS A 299 19.23 -10.62 -16.64
N GLU A 300 20.24 -9.75 -16.62
CA GLU A 300 20.23 -8.53 -15.79
C GLU A 300 19.09 -7.60 -16.21
N GLY A 301 18.96 -7.32 -17.52
CA GLY A 301 17.88 -6.48 -18.01
C GLY A 301 16.48 -7.06 -17.80
N SER A 302 16.33 -8.40 -17.78
CA SER A 302 15.05 -9.06 -17.49
C SER A 302 14.65 -8.91 -16.03
N VAL A 303 15.61 -9.01 -15.11
CA VAL A 303 15.36 -8.78 -13.67
C VAL A 303 15.04 -7.30 -13.43
N ASP A 304 15.75 -6.39 -14.11
CA ASP A 304 15.44 -4.96 -14.07
C ASP A 304 14.02 -4.67 -14.56
N ALA A 305 13.59 -5.29 -15.67
CA ALA A 305 12.24 -5.17 -16.22
C ALA A 305 11.19 -5.70 -15.24
N LEU A 306 11.39 -6.91 -14.70
CA LEU A 306 10.51 -7.51 -13.69
C LEU A 306 10.31 -6.60 -12.48
N VAL A 307 11.39 -6.06 -11.93
CA VAL A 307 11.34 -5.15 -10.78
C VAL A 307 10.76 -3.79 -11.16
N GLY A 308 11.00 -3.34 -12.39
CA GLY A 308 10.39 -2.15 -12.97
C GLY A 308 8.87 -2.25 -12.99
N GLU A 309 8.33 -3.36 -13.51
CA GLU A 309 6.90 -3.64 -13.55
C GLU A 309 6.31 -3.65 -12.13
N LEU A 310 6.95 -4.34 -11.18
CA LEU A 310 6.49 -4.34 -9.77
C LEU A 310 6.51 -2.94 -9.16
N ARG A 311 7.53 -2.13 -9.47
CA ARG A 311 7.64 -0.74 -8.99
C ARG A 311 6.61 0.18 -9.64
N GLU A 312 6.05 -0.15 -10.79
CA GLU A 312 4.97 0.61 -11.41
C GLU A 312 3.59 0.11 -10.92
N HIS A 313 3.43 -1.21 -10.84
CA HIS A 313 2.20 -1.87 -10.43
C HIS A 313 1.89 -1.62 -8.94
N VAL A 314 2.85 -1.85 -8.03
CA VAL A 314 2.59 -1.72 -6.58
C VAL A 314 2.16 -0.29 -6.18
N PRO A 315 2.84 0.78 -6.64
CA PRO A 315 2.38 2.14 -6.36
C PRO A 315 1.03 2.51 -6.96
N SER A 316 0.60 1.84 -8.04
CA SER A 316 -0.72 2.06 -8.63
C SER A 316 -1.89 1.66 -7.71
N PHE A 317 -1.63 0.93 -6.62
CA PHE A 317 -2.60 0.69 -5.55
C PHE A 317 -2.79 1.96 -4.71
N GLU A 318 -3.53 2.91 -5.24
CA GLU A 318 -3.93 4.11 -4.53
C GLU A 318 -5.25 3.88 -3.80
N LEU A 319 -5.33 4.34 -2.55
CA LEU A 319 -6.60 4.52 -1.87
C LEU A 319 -7.08 5.93 -2.18
N ASP A 320 -7.81 6.07 -3.29
CA ASP A 320 -8.43 7.33 -3.73
C ASP A 320 -9.20 8.01 -2.59
N VAL A 321 -9.84 7.17 -1.77
CA VAL A 321 -10.56 7.58 -0.57
C VAL A 321 -10.17 6.61 0.53
N PHE A 322 -9.46 7.11 1.54
CA PHE A 322 -9.35 6.48 2.85
C PHE A 322 -10.17 7.30 3.84
N ARG A 323 -11.40 6.86 4.10
CA ARG A 323 -12.39 7.64 4.85
C ARG A 323 -12.78 6.91 6.12
N PHE A 324 -12.77 7.61 7.24
CA PHE A 324 -13.43 7.19 8.46
C PHE A 324 -14.80 7.88 8.50
N VAL A 325 -15.86 7.15 8.17
CA VAL A 325 -17.23 7.68 8.09
C VAL A 325 -17.69 8.15 9.47
N GLN A 326 -17.37 7.36 10.49
CA GLN A 326 -17.60 7.66 11.90
C GLN A 326 -16.71 6.77 12.77
N GLY A 327 -16.41 7.24 13.98
CA GLY A 327 -15.71 6.49 15.00
C GLY A 327 -16.51 6.40 16.29
N SER A 328 -16.42 5.28 16.99
CA SER A 328 -16.94 5.12 18.36
C SER A 328 -15.91 4.42 19.22
N ALA A 329 -15.71 4.90 20.44
CA ALA A 329 -14.78 4.32 21.41
C ALA A 329 -15.20 4.61 22.85
N ARG A 330 -14.38 4.17 23.80
CA ARG A 330 -14.53 4.51 25.21
C ARG A 330 -13.25 5.14 25.74
N LEU A 331 -13.41 6.26 26.44
CA LEU A 331 -12.36 6.91 27.21
C LEU A 331 -12.19 6.19 28.55
N VAL A 332 -10.94 6.06 29.00
CA VAL A 332 -10.60 5.47 30.29
C VAL A 332 -9.67 6.40 31.04
N ASP A 333 -10.10 6.75 32.23
CA ASP A 333 -9.33 7.41 33.28
C ASP A 333 -8.88 6.33 34.27
N ASN A 334 -7.58 6.08 34.38
CA ASN A 334 -7.05 5.02 35.24
C ASN A 334 -6.71 5.50 36.65
N ASP A 335 -6.41 6.79 36.84
CA ASP A 335 -6.03 7.36 38.13
C ASP A 335 -7.17 8.10 38.83
N LEU A 336 -8.34 8.14 38.19
CA LEU A 336 -9.62 8.67 38.67
C LEU A 336 -9.57 10.20 38.86
N ASP A 337 -8.74 10.90 38.07
CA ASP A 337 -8.59 12.36 38.12
C ASP A 337 -9.63 13.11 37.25
N GLY A 338 -10.49 12.38 36.55
CA GLY A 338 -11.49 12.90 35.62
C GLY A 338 -10.98 13.08 34.19
N ILE A 339 -9.72 12.73 33.91
CA ILE A 339 -9.04 12.91 32.63
C ILE A 339 -8.80 11.55 31.96
N ALA A 340 -9.13 11.47 30.67
CA ALA A 340 -8.89 10.26 29.92
C ALA A 340 -7.40 10.04 29.60
N ASP A 341 -6.82 8.93 30.10
CA ASP A 341 -5.46 8.47 29.79
C ASP A 341 -5.36 7.73 28.46
N ARG A 342 -6.43 7.03 28.08
CA ARG A 342 -6.45 6.14 26.91
C ARG A 342 -7.82 6.02 26.29
N ILE A 343 -7.83 5.60 25.04
CA ILE A 343 -9.01 5.27 24.25
C ILE A 343 -8.98 3.78 23.96
N VAL A 344 -10.06 3.07 24.30
CA VAL A 344 -10.20 1.62 24.13
C VAL A 344 -11.49 1.27 23.40
N ASP A 345 -11.58 0.01 22.96
CA ASP A 345 -12.75 -0.54 22.27
C ASP A 345 -13.17 0.30 21.05
N GLY A 346 -12.19 0.96 20.42
CA GLY A 346 -12.41 1.86 19.31
C GLY A 346 -12.75 1.12 18.03
N THR A 347 -13.76 1.62 17.32
CA THR A 347 -14.18 1.13 16.02
C THR A 347 -14.37 2.30 15.06
N TRP A 348 -13.84 2.17 13.85
CA TRP A 348 -14.12 3.03 12.72
C TRP A 348 -15.05 2.31 11.74
N GLU A 349 -16.07 2.99 11.23
CA GLU A 349 -16.67 2.61 9.96
C GLU A 349 -15.78 3.19 8.85
N THR A 350 -15.01 2.34 8.16
CA THR A 350 -14.11 2.80 7.10
C THR A 350 -14.73 2.63 5.72
N GLU A 351 -14.49 3.59 4.85
CA GLU A 351 -14.71 3.48 3.41
C GLU A 351 -13.35 3.53 2.70
N THR A 352 -13.03 2.48 1.95
CA THR A 352 -11.85 2.42 1.08
C THR A 352 -12.30 2.34 -0.37
N LYS A 353 -11.74 3.19 -1.22
CA LYS A 353 -11.98 3.10 -2.67
C LYS A 353 -10.75 2.50 -3.34
N LEU A 354 -10.89 1.28 -3.84
CA LEU A 354 -9.88 0.60 -4.65
C LEU A 354 -10.36 0.59 -6.11
N ALA A 355 -9.62 1.28 -6.98
CA ALA A 355 -9.96 1.50 -8.39
C ALA A 355 -11.37 2.14 -8.58
N VAL A 356 -12.41 1.32 -8.71
CA VAL A 356 -13.78 1.76 -9.02
C VAL A 356 -14.81 1.44 -7.95
N GLU A 357 -14.46 0.60 -6.97
CA GLU A 357 -15.43 0.12 -5.98
C GLU A 357 -15.13 0.70 -4.59
N VAL A 358 -16.17 1.27 -3.97
CA VAL A 358 -16.12 1.70 -2.57
C VAL A 358 -16.48 0.49 -1.72
N ARG A 359 -15.60 0.14 -0.80
CA ARG A 359 -15.77 -0.94 0.16
C ARG A 359 -15.91 -0.36 1.55
N ARG A 360 -16.74 -1.01 2.38
CA ARG A 360 -16.89 -0.69 3.78
C ARG A 360 -16.36 -1.82 4.63
N ALA A 361 -15.43 -1.51 5.51
CA ALA A 361 -14.90 -2.45 6.48
C ALA A 361 -14.77 -1.76 7.83
N PRO A 362 -15.15 -2.41 8.95
CA PRO A 362 -14.83 -1.87 10.26
C PRO A 362 -13.33 -1.96 10.49
N ALA A 363 -12.75 -0.94 11.13
CA ALA A 363 -11.37 -0.98 11.63
C ALA A 363 -11.36 -0.79 13.14
N MET A 364 -10.50 -1.54 13.83
CA MET A 364 -10.33 -1.38 15.27
C MET A 364 -9.28 -0.31 15.55
N PHE A 365 -9.48 0.49 16.60
CA PHE A 365 -8.46 1.40 17.08
C PHE A 365 -8.36 1.46 18.60
N THR A 366 -7.17 1.81 19.06
CA THR A 366 -6.87 2.17 20.45
C THR A 366 -6.01 3.41 20.46
N ALA A 367 -5.98 4.13 21.58
CA ALA A 367 -5.08 5.27 21.71
C ALA A 367 -4.54 5.41 23.12
N THR A 368 -3.33 5.93 23.24
CA THR A 368 -2.71 6.30 24.51
C THR A 368 -2.29 7.75 24.46
N ARG A 369 -2.48 8.47 25.57
CA ARG A 369 -2.06 9.87 25.71
C ARG A 369 -0.54 10.02 25.68
#